data_AF-A0A418T185-F1
#
_entry.id   AF-A0A418T185-F1
#
_cell.length_a   1.000
_cell.length_b   1.000
_cell.length_c   1.000
_cell.angle_alpha   90.00
_cell.angle_beta   90.00
_cell.angle_gamma   90.00
#
_symmetry.space_group_name_H-M   'P 1'
#
loop_
_entity.id
_entity.type
_entity.pdbx_description
1 polymer ?
#
loop_
_entity_poly.entity_id
_entity_poly.type
_entity_poly.pdbx_seq_one_letter_code
_entity_poly.pdbx_strand_id
1 'polypeptide(L)'
;MKSSMAKYLLMIVIVIGTIPLYSLTAFGALATPTLNVSASSGTCNLSWNAISGATGYDIYRNGNWYRWVSTLSTADTGLSNGTAYTYTVAAQNANVSPIDTSPQSASRTCTPSSGGGGGSLSAPALNVSASSATCSLSWNSVSGATGYDVYRNGSWYRWTNGLSTIDSGLSNGTTYSYTVAAQNANSSPIITSPQSASKNCTPNGTTNPTGFVVSQAQFNQMFPNRNSFYTYSGLVAALSSFPAFTNTGSDTIKKREAAAFLGNVAQETGHLQYIVEIDTNNYPLYCASNAQYPCAPGKQYYGRGPIQLSWNYNYGAAGAALGLPLLSNPDLVAQDASVAWKTALWFWVTQTGAGSMTSHSAIVNGAGFGETIRTINGSQECNGARPDAVNNRVSYFTNFANILGVSTGNNLTC
;
A
#
# COMPACT_ATOMS: atom_id res chain seq x y z
N MET A 1 -94.32 36.47 15.62
CA MET A 1 -95.16 35.37 16.18
C MET A 1 -94.19 34.29 16.68
N LYS A 2 -94.30 33.81 17.94
CA LYS A 2 -94.82 32.48 18.33
C LYS A 2 -94.34 31.33 17.42
N SER A 3 -93.82 30.19 17.86
CA SER A 3 -93.51 29.58 19.19
C SER A 3 -92.63 28.31 18.95
N SER A 4 -92.20 27.43 19.88
CA SER A 4 -92.63 27.09 21.24
C SER A 4 -91.55 26.37 22.08
N MET A 5 -91.97 25.83 23.24
CA MET A 5 -91.30 24.98 24.24
C MET A 5 -91.01 23.53 23.75
N ALA A 6 -89.90 22.87 24.09
CA ALA A 6 -89.56 22.06 25.31
C ALA A 6 -90.41 20.75 25.47
N LYS A 7 -89.91 19.59 25.93
CA LYS A 7 -89.25 19.29 27.23
C LYS A 7 -88.67 17.84 27.32
N TYR A 8 -87.52 17.65 28.01
CA TYR A 8 -87.13 16.53 28.93
C TYR A 8 -87.21 15.03 28.48
N LEU A 9 -86.45 14.03 28.97
CA LEU A 9 -85.40 13.87 30.01
C LEU A 9 -84.68 12.50 29.81
N LEU A 10 -83.35 12.41 29.99
CA LEU A 10 -82.71 11.33 30.79
C LEU A 10 -81.29 11.73 31.23
N MET A 11 -81.04 11.66 32.54
CA MET A 11 -79.69 11.83 33.11
C MET A 11 -78.95 10.50 33.12
N ILE A 12 -77.68 10.49 32.69
CA ILE A 12 -76.68 9.58 33.28
C ILE A 12 -75.46 10.44 33.64
N VAL A 13 -75.10 10.37 34.93
CA VAL A 13 -73.87 10.97 35.45
C VAL A 13 -72.72 10.05 35.08
N ILE A 14 -71.74 10.56 34.31
CA ILE A 14 -70.41 9.96 34.23
C ILE A 14 -69.46 10.89 34.98
N VAL A 15 -68.73 10.30 35.93
CA VAL A 15 -67.73 10.97 36.76
C VAL A 15 -66.76 11.71 35.84
N ILE A 16 -66.54 13.00 36.11
CA ILE A 16 -65.45 13.76 35.50
C ILE A 16 -64.15 13.27 36.13
N GLY A 17 -63.70 12.09 35.69
CA GLY A 17 -62.36 11.63 35.93
C GLY A 17 -61.42 12.65 35.29
N THR A 18 -60.43 13.13 36.05
CA THR A 18 -59.40 14.02 35.53
C THR A 18 -58.61 13.29 34.45
N ILE A 19 -59.05 13.44 33.20
CA ILE A 19 -58.18 13.19 32.05
C ILE A 19 -56.96 14.08 32.30
N PRO A 20 -55.73 13.52 32.33
CA PRO A 20 -54.56 14.36 32.40
C PRO A 20 -54.64 15.33 31.22
N LEU A 21 -54.63 16.62 31.51
CA LEU A 21 -54.04 17.57 30.58
C LEU A 21 -52.58 17.12 30.45
N TYR A 22 -52.34 16.21 29.51
CA TYR A 22 -51.04 16.08 28.88
C TYR A 22 -50.77 17.48 28.35
N SER A 23 -49.95 18.20 29.11
CA SER A 23 -49.23 19.35 28.61
C SER A 23 -48.81 18.99 27.20
N LEU A 24 -49.35 19.70 26.20
CA LEU A 24 -48.58 19.85 24.98
C LEU A 24 -47.31 20.53 25.47
N THR A 25 -46.26 19.73 25.64
CA THR A 25 -44.91 20.24 25.69
C THR A 25 -44.75 20.97 24.38
N ALA A 26 -44.98 22.27 24.40
CA ALA A 26 -44.65 23.15 23.29
C ALA A 26 -43.18 22.83 23.00
N PHE A 27 -42.93 22.20 21.85
CA PHE A 27 -41.58 21.94 21.41
C PHE A 27 -40.91 23.30 21.37
N GLY A 28 -39.98 23.53 22.31
CA GLY A 28 -39.33 24.82 22.46
C GLY A 28 -38.69 25.18 21.13
N ALA A 29 -38.99 26.37 20.61
CA ALA A 29 -38.51 26.80 19.31
C ALA A 29 -37.00 26.53 19.19
N LEU A 30 -36.60 25.84 18.12
CA LEU A 30 -35.22 25.37 17.96
C LEU A 30 -34.25 26.55 18.06
N ALA A 31 -33.26 26.43 18.92
CA ALA A 31 -32.23 27.45 19.10
C ALA A 31 -31.36 27.57 17.84
N THR A 32 -30.89 28.78 17.56
CA THR A 32 -30.01 29.08 16.42
C THR A 32 -28.64 28.39 16.58
N PRO A 33 -28.13 27.63 15.58
CA PRO A 33 -26.79 27.07 15.64
C PRO A 33 -25.69 28.11 15.46
N THR A 34 -24.51 27.86 16.05
CA THR A 34 -23.30 28.65 15.86
C THR A 34 -22.44 28.02 14.77
N LEU A 35 -22.34 28.68 13.61
CA LEU A 35 -21.54 28.22 12.47
C LEU A 35 -20.06 28.60 12.58
N ASN A 36 -19.21 27.60 12.37
CA ASN A 36 -17.78 27.70 12.11
C ASN A 36 -17.49 27.25 10.68
N VAL A 37 -16.52 27.90 10.02
CA VAL A 37 -16.12 27.56 8.65
C VAL A 37 -14.60 27.63 8.52
N SER A 38 -14.01 26.67 7.81
CA SER A 38 -12.61 26.70 7.38
C SER A 38 -12.46 26.39 5.89
N ALA A 39 -11.53 27.07 5.23
CA ALA A 39 -11.25 26.92 3.81
C ALA A 39 -10.13 25.91 3.55
N SER A 40 -10.27 25.13 2.48
CA SER A 40 -9.20 24.34 1.87
C SER A 40 -9.35 24.38 0.34
N SER A 41 -8.47 23.70 -0.41
CA SER A 41 -8.48 23.78 -1.89
C SER A 41 -9.82 23.30 -2.45
N GLY A 42 -10.49 24.19 -3.19
CA GLY A 42 -11.81 23.98 -3.78
C GLY A 42 -12.92 23.62 -2.79
N THR A 43 -12.74 23.89 -1.49
CA THR A 43 -13.60 23.34 -0.43
C THR A 43 -13.82 24.30 0.74
N CYS A 44 -15.05 24.38 1.23
CA CYS A 44 -15.42 24.99 2.51
C CYS A 44 -15.91 23.91 3.47
N ASN A 45 -15.23 23.75 4.60
CA ASN A 45 -15.60 22.81 5.66
C ASN A 45 -16.43 23.55 6.71
N LEU A 46 -17.66 23.12 6.90
CA LEU A 46 -18.68 23.74 7.76
C LEU A 46 -18.89 22.86 9.00
N SER A 47 -18.97 23.46 10.18
CA SER A 47 -19.32 22.77 11.43
C SER A 47 -20.08 23.65 12.40
N TRP A 48 -20.90 23.05 13.26
CA TRP A 48 -21.76 23.77 14.20
C TRP A 48 -22.03 22.97 15.48
N ASN A 49 -22.48 23.66 16.53
CA ASN A 49 -22.91 22.99 17.76
C ASN A 49 -24.24 22.25 17.56
N ALA A 50 -24.44 21.18 18.33
CA ALA A 50 -25.73 20.50 18.39
C ALA A 50 -26.82 21.41 18.98
N ILE A 51 -28.04 21.29 18.44
CA ILE A 51 -29.27 21.93 18.94
C ILE A 51 -30.21 20.86 19.48
N SER A 52 -30.72 21.06 20.70
CA SER A 52 -31.67 20.13 21.32
C SER A 52 -33.00 20.14 20.55
N GLY A 53 -33.55 18.95 20.30
CA GLY A 53 -34.76 18.77 19.48
C GLY A 53 -34.53 18.77 17.96
N ALA A 54 -33.30 19.00 17.48
CA ALA A 54 -33.01 18.94 16.05
C ALA A 54 -32.67 17.52 15.57
N THR A 55 -33.28 17.09 14.45
CA THR A 55 -32.97 15.85 13.72
C THR A 55 -31.99 16.08 12.56
N GLY A 56 -31.78 17.34 12.17
CA GLY A 56 -30.81 17.72 11.14
C GLY A 56 -30.74 19.23 10.94
N TYR A 57 -30.03 19.62 9.88
CA TYR A 57 -29.65 21.00 9.61
C TYR A 57 -29.74 21.33 8.12
N ASP A 58 -30.34 22.48 7.81
CA ASP A 58 -30.25 23.11 6.49
C ASP A 58 -29.01 23.97 6.40
N ILE A 59 -28.23 23.78 5.34
CA ILE A 59 -27.13 24.65 4.94
C ILE A 59 -27.61 25.53 3.80
N TYR A 60 -27.36 26.83 3.92
CA TYR A 60 -27.57 27.80 2.85
C TYR A 60 -26.21 28.29 2.35
N ARG A 61 -26.11 28.50 1.03
CA ARG A 61 -24.94 29.07 0.36
C ARG A 61 -25.36 30.30 -0.44
N ASN A 62 -24.69 31.42 -0.21
CA ASN A 62 -25.00 32.71 -0.84
C ASN A 62 -26.49 33.07 -0.70
N GLY A 63 -27.07 32.83 0.49
CA GLY A 63 -28.48 33.08 0.82
C GLY A 63 -29.49 32.05 0.29
N ASN A 64 -29.08 31.13 -0.59
CA ASN A 64 -29.95 30.11 -1.17
C ASN A 64 -29.79 28.77 -0.44
N TRP A 65 -30.85 27.97 -0.33
CA TRP A 65 -30.74 26.61 0.23
C TRP A 65 -29.79 25.77 -0.63
N TYR A 66 -28.87 25.06 0.03
CA TYR A 66 -27.86 24.23 -0.64
C TYR A 66 -28.10 22.74 -0.40
N ARG A 67 -28.24 22.32 0.87
CA ARG A 67 -28.51 20.92 1.24
C ARG A 67 -28.99 20.80 2.69
N TRP A 68 -29.59 19.65 2.98
CA TRP A 68 -29.81 19.16 4.35
C TRP A 68 -28.73 18.12 4.75
N VAL A 69 -28.42 18.02 6.05
CA VAL A 69 -27.63 16.92 6.65
C VAL A 69 -28.13 16.57 8.07
N SER A 70 -27.94 15.32 8.51
CA SER A 70 -28.12 14.88 9.91
C SER A 70 -26.86 15.04 10.79
N THR A 71 -25.72 15.41 10.21
CA THR A 71 -24.43 15.55 10.90
C THR A 71 -24.22 16.96 11.47
N LEU A 72 -23.24 17.12 12.37
CA LEU A 72 -22.81 18.42 12.92
C LEU A 72 -21.75 19.13 12.06
N SER A 73 -21.47 18.58 10.88
CA SER A 73 -20.49 19.10 9.94
C SER A 73 -20.74 18.60 8.52
N THR A 74 -20.33 19.38 7.52
CA THR A 74 -20.31 18.97 6.11
C THR A 74 -19.21 19.73 5.35
N ALA A 75 -18.80 19.22 4.20
CA ALA A 75 -17.93 19.93 3.26
C ALA A 75 -18.75 20.34 2.03
N ASP A 76 -18.55 21.56 1.55
CA ASP A 76 -18.98 22.02 0.24
C ASP A 76 -17.74 22.03 -0.68
N THR A 77 -17.69 21.12 -1.63
CA THR A 77 -16.53 20.79 -2.47
C THR A 77 -16.77 21.15 -3.94
N GLY A 78 -15.70 21.39 -4.70
CA GLY A 78 -15.79 21.76 -6.12
C GLY A 78 -16.01 23.26 -6.33
N LEU A 79 -15.67 24.06 -5.32
CA LEU A 79 -15.76 25.52 -5.34
C LEU A 79 -14.58 26.15 -6.08
N SER A 80 -14.77 27.34 -6.63
CA SER A 80 -13.71 28.10 -7.29
C SER A 80 -12.81 28.78 -6.25
N ASN A 81 -11.53 28.45 -6.26
CA ASN A 81 -10.54 29.11 -5.40
C ASN A 81 -10.51 30.63 -5.65
N GLY A 82 -10.33 31.42 -4.60
CA GLY A 82 -10.37 32.89 -4.63
C GLY A 82 -11.78 33.50 -4.67
N THR A 83 -12.83 32.70 -4.90
CA THR A 83 -14.21 33.17 -4.84
C THR A 83 -14.73 33.13 -3.41
N ALA A 84 -15.32 34.22 -2.93
CA ALA A 84 -15.94 34.27 -1.62
C ALA A 84 -17.37 33.67 -1.67
N TYR A 85 -17.63 32.70 -0.81
CA TYR A 85 -18.94 32.09 -0.59
C TYR A 85 -19.40 32.39 0.84
N THR A 86 -20.67 32.72 1.03
CA THR A 86 -21.25 32.94 2.36
C THR A 86 -22.13 31.77 2.76
N TYR A 87 -22.06 31.37 4.03
CA TYR A 87 -22.81 30.24 4.57
C TYR A 87 -23.58 30.64 5.82
N THR A 88 -24.78 30.09 5.96
CA THR A 88 -25.59 30.05 7.18
C THR A 88 -26.14 28.64 7.38
N VAL A 89 -26.49 28.31 8.62
CA VAL A 89 -27.09 27.01 8.98
C VAL A 89 -28.32 27.22 9.87
N ALA A 90 -29.36 26.42 9.67
CA ALA A 90 -30.55 26.37 10.53
C ALA A 90 -30.81 24.92 10.98
N ALA A 91 -31.32 24.72 12.19
CA ALA A 91 -31.71 23.42 12.70
C ALA A 91 -33.16 23.07 12.30
N GLN A 92 -33.47 21.78 12.15
CA GLN A 92 -34.81 21.24 11.86
C GLN A 92 -35.14 20.07 12.78
N ASN A 93 -36.41 19.93 13.18
CA ASN A 93 -36.91 18.84 14.04
C ASN A 93 -37.47 17.63 13.28
N ALA A 94 -37.67 17.73 11.96
CA ALA A 94 -38.14 16.65 11.12
C ALA A 94 -37.67 16.84 9.67
N ASN A 95 -37.71 15.74 8.89
CA ASN A 95 -37.43 15.75 7.45
C ASN A 95 -38.72 15.71 6.61
N VAL A 96 -39.88 15.71 7.26
CA VAL A 96 -41.23 15.67 6.67
C VAL A 96 -42.18 16.48 7.55
N SER A 97 -43.25 17.02 6.96
CA SER A 97 -44.18 17.95 7.60
C SER A 97 -44.95 17.36 8.82
N PRO A 98 -45.20 18.13 9.90
CA PRO A 98 -44.77 19.52 10.11
C PRO A 98 -43.28 19.61 10.45
N ILE A 99 -42.59 20.57 9.82
CA ILE A 99 -41.18 20.88 10.05
C ILE A 99 -41.11 22.24 10.74
N ASP A 100 -40.51 22.31 11.92
CA ASP A 100 -40.08 23.54 12.55
C ASP A 100 -38.60 23.79 12.23
N THR A 101 -38.27 25.01 11.82
CA THR A 101 -36.91 25.49 11.56
C THR A 101 -36.47 26.47 12.65
N SER A 102 -35.20 26.43 13.06
CA SER A 102 -34.61 27.52 13.82
C SER A 102 -34.42 28.76 12.92
N PRO A 103 -34.21 29.96 13.51
CA PRO A 103 -33.54 31.03 12.78
C PRO A 103 -32.18 30.57 12.25
N GLN A 104 -31.73 31.16 11.15
CA GLN A 104 -30.40 30.90 10.59
C GLN A 104 -29.29 31.46 11.50
N SER A 105 -28.12 30.82 11.48
CA SER A 105 -26.90 31.31 12.12
C SER A 105 -26.47 32.68 11.59
N ALA A 106 -25.59 33.35 12.33
CA ALA A 106 -24.80 34.45 11.76
C ALA A 106 -24.06 33.96 10.48
N SER A 107 -24.03 34.80 9.45
CA SER A 107 -23.38 34.48 8.18
C SER A 107 -21.86 34.41 8.33
N ARG A 108 -21.25 33.41 7.71
CA ARG A 108 -19.79 33.22 7.67
C ARG A 108 -19.31 33.19 6.23
N THR A 109 -18.32 34.03 5.92
CA THR A 109 -17.64 34.00 4.63
C THR A 109 -16.53 32.94 4.63
N CYS A 110 -16.46 32.19 3.55
CA CYS A 110 -15.38 31.27 3.24
C CYS A 110 -14.88 31.55 1.83
N THR A 111 -13.57 31.72 1.69
CA THR A 111 -12.91 31.85 0.39
C THR A 111 -11.99 30.64 0.25
N PRO A 112 -12.42 29.56 -0.44
CA PRO A 112 -11.55 28.46 -0.81
C PRO A 112 -10.26 28.98 -1.42
N SER A 113 -9.14 28.42 -1.00
CA SER A 113 -7.83 28.77 -1.52
C SER A 113 -7.03 27.49 -1.76
N SER A 114 -6.22 27.49 -2.81
CA SER A 114 -5.25 26.44 -3.09
C SER A 114 -4.13 26.47 -2.05
N GLY A 115 -4.40 25.91 -0.86
CA GLY A 115 -3.43 25.62 0.18
C GLY A 115 -2.69 26.83 0.76
N GLY A 116 -3.21 27.37 1.87
CA GLY A 116 -2.42 28.20 2.80
C GLY A 116 -2.61 29.71 2.65
N GLY A 117 -2.63 30.40 3.80
CA GLY A 117 -2.61 31.87 3.85
C GLY A 117 -1.24 32.44 3.47
N GLY A 118 -1.10 33.76 3.52
CA GLY A 118 0.12 34.51 3.15
C GLY A 118 1.36 34.30 4.03
N GLY A 119 1.51 33.15 4.69
CA GLY A 119 2.78 32.68 5.22
C GLY A 119 3.57 31.96 4.12
N SER A 120 4.81 32.37 3.90
CA SER A 120 5.72 31.72 2.96
C SER A 120 5.82 30.21 3.22
N LEU A 121 5.76 29.38 2.17
CA LEU A 121 6.04 27.95 2.28
C LEU A 121 7.48 27.77 2.76
N SER A 122 7.69 27.03 3.84
CA SER A 122 9.03 26.72 4.33
C SER A 122 9.77 25.76 3.39
N ALA A 123 11.10 25.92 3.30
CA ALA A 123 11.94 25.00 2.54
C ALA A 123 11.87 23.58 3.15
N PRO A 124 11.66 22.52 2.36
CA PRO A 124 11.72 21.13 2.84
C PRO A 124 13.12 20.76 3.38
N ALA A 125 13.18 19.95 4.42
CA ALA A 125 14.41 19.32 4.90
C ALA A 125 14.69 18.05 4.09
N LEU A 126 15.56 18.16 3.08
CA LEU A 126 15.92 17.08 2.18
C LEU A 126 16.93 16.11 2.81
N ASN A 127 16.61 14.82 2.75
CA ASN A 127 17.50 13.69 2.97
C ASN A 127 17.72 12.95 1.65
N VAL A 128 18.95 12.51 1.40
CA VAL A 128 19.29 11.71 0.21
C VAL A 128 20.19 10.55 0.62
N SER A 129 19.92 9.35 0.09
CA SER A 129 20.76 8.17 0.22
C SER A 129 21.11 7.59 -1.15
N ALA A 130 22.37 7.21 -1.32
CA ALA A 130 22.86 6.62 -2.56
C ALA A 130 22.67 5.09 -2.57
N SER A 131 22.42 4.55 -3.76
CA SER A 131 22.46 3.11 -4.06
C SER A 131 23.01 2.93 -5.47
N SER A 132 23.18 1.69 -5.96
CA SER A 132 23.74 1.47 -7.29
C SER A 132 22.81 2.05 -8.36
N ALA A 133 23.37 2.89 -9.24
CA ALA A 133 22.68 3.65 -10.28
C ALA A 133 21.45 4.46 -9.82
N THR A 134 21.35 4.77 -8.51
CA THR A 134 20.14 5.36 -7.90
C THR A 134 20.44 6.31 -6.75
N CYS A 135 19.60 7.33 -6.61
CA CYS A 135 19.52 8.19 -5.44
C CYS A 135 18.08 8.13 -4.90
N SER A 136 17.91 7.79 -3.62
CA SER A 136 16.62 7.86 -2.93
C SER A 136 16.53 9.17 -2.16
N LEU A 137 15.50 9.95 -2.42
CA LEU A 137 15.26 11.26 -1.82
C LEU A 137 14.02 11.19 -0.93
N SER A 138 14.07 11.84 0.23
CA SER A 138 12.91 12.01 1.12
C SER A 138 12.97 13.34 1.87
N TRP A 139 11.81 13.86 2.29
CA TRP A 139 11.69 15.15 2.96
C TRP A 139 10.48 15.18 3.91
N ASN A 140 10.46 16.14 4.82
CA ASN A 140 9.31 16.35 5.71
C ASN A 140 8.11 16.96 4.97
N SER A 141 6.91 16.73 5.50
CA SER A 141 5.72 17.47 5.11
C SER A 141 5.89 18.98 5.37
N VAL A 142 5.43 19.81 4.42
CA VAL A 142 5.41 21.27 4.53
C VAL A 142 3.95 21.70 4.60
N SER A 143 3.60 22.49 5.63
CA SER A 143 2.22 22.96 5.80
C SER A 143 1.80 23.84 4.62
N GLY A 144 0.64 23.55 4.02
CA GLY A 144 0.13 24.23 2.82
C GLY A 144 0.64 23.66 1.49
N ALA A 145 1.59 22.72 1.49
CA ALA A 145 2.04 22.07 0.27
C ALA A 145 1.02 21.04 -0.24
N THR A 146 0.78 21.03 -1.55
CA THR A 146 0.03 20.01 -2.30
C THR A 146 0.94 19.08 -3.11
N GLY A 147 2.20 19.47 -3.28
CA GLY A 147 3.22 18.70 -3.98
C GLY A 147 4.61 19.32 -3.86
N TYR A 148 5.56 18.73 -4.56
CA TYR A 148 6.98 19.04 -4.45
C TYR A 148 7.67 18.97 -5.82
N ASP A 149 8.39 20.03 -6.17
CA ASP A 149 9.38 20.00 -7.24
C ASP A 149 10.70 19.43 -6.73
N VAL A 150 11.25 18.49 -7.48
CA VAL A 150 12.59 17.94 -7.27
C VAL A 150 13.47 18.45 -8.40
N TYR A 151 14.61 19.03 -8.04
CA TYR A 151 15.63 19.51 -8.96
C TYR A 151 16.87 18.62 -8.88
N ARG A 152 17.53 18.43 -10.02
CA ARG A 152 18.79 17.69 -10.15
C ARG A 152 19.82 18.56 -10.87
N ASN A 153 20.97 18.77 -10.25
CA ASN A 153 22.04 19.64 -10.76
C ASN A 153 21.53 21.06 -11.08
N GLY A 154 20.60 21.58 -10.27
CA GLY A 154 19.95 22.89 -10.44
C GLY A 154 18.77 22.92 -11.41
N SER A 155 18.68 21.97 -12.34
CA SER A 155 17.56 21.87 -13.30
C SER A 155 16.36 21.14 -12.71
N TRP A 156 15.14 21.51 -13.10
CA TRP A 156 13.93 20.76 -12.72
C TRP A 156 14.02 19.32 -13.24
N TYR A 157 13.72 18.35 -12.39
CA TYR A 157 13.78 16.91 -12.71
C TYR A 157 12.39 16.28 -12.72
N ARG A 158 11.57 16.51 -11.69
CA ARG A 158 10.18 16.03 -11.64
C ARG A 158 9.35 16.75 -10.58
N TRP A 159 8.03 16.62 -10.70
CA TRP A 159 7.07 16.87 -9.63
C TRP A 159 6.64 15.55 -8.95
N THR A 160 6.17 15.63 -7.69
CA THR A 160 5.47 14.54 -6.98
C THR A 160 4.57 15.09 -5.86
N ASN A 161 3.49 14.37 -5.52
CA ASN A 161 2.70 14.61 -4.30
C ASN A 161 3.15 13.77 -3.09
N GLY A 162 4.10 12.84 -3.29
CA GLY A 162 4.69 12.05 -2.21
C GLY A 162 5.79 12.80 -1.45
N LEU A 163 6.13 12.32 -0.25
CA LEU A 163 7.25 12.82 0.57
C LEU A 163 8.62 12.20 0.22
N SER A 164 8.68 11.49 -0.91
CA SER A 164 9.89 10.81 -1.38
C SER A 164 9.84 10.53 -2.89
N THR A 165 11.01 10.40 -3.50
CA THR A 165 11.18 9.86 -4.85
C THR A 165 12.48 9.06 -4.95
N ILE A 166 12.57 8.17 -5.93
CA ILE A 166 13.84 7.59 -6.38
C ILE A 166 14.18 8.23 -7.73
N ASP A 167 15.43 8.64 -7.91
CA ASP A 167 16.03 8.93 -9.21
C ASP A 167 16.93 7.74 -9.60
N SER A 168 16.83 7.29 -10.84
CA SER A 168 17.32 5.98 -11.30
C SER A 168 17.89 6.04 -12.71
N GLY A 169 18.79 5.10 -13.02
CA GLY A 169 19.54 5.13 -14.29
C GLY A 169 20.71 6.10 -14.26
N LEU A 170 21.21 6.39 -13.05
CA LEU A 170 22.33 7.29 -12.81
C LEU A 170 23.67 6.60 -13.05
N SER A 171 24.66 7.37 -13.50
CA SER A 171 26.02 6.89 -13.68
C SER A 171 26.70 6.73 -12.31
N ASN A 172 27.13 5.50 -12.01
CA ASN A 172 27.89 5.22 -10.80
C ASN A 172 29.22 6.02 -10.78
N GLY A 173 29.64 6.46 -9.59
CA GLY A 173 30.78 7.34 -9.38
C GLY A 173 30.54 8.81 -9.75
N THR A 174 29.43 9.13 -10.41
CA THR A 174 29.06 10.52 -10.74
C THR A 174 28.31 11.14 -9.57
N THR A 175 28.72 12.33 -9.13
CA THR A 175 28.01 13.05 -8.07
C THR A 175 26.88 13.88 -8.67
N TYR A 176 25.66 13.67 -8.20
CA TYR A 176 24.47 14.44 -8.51
C TYR A 176 24.08 15.28 -7.31
N SER A 177 23.71 16.54 -7.53
CA SER A 177 23.19 17.42 -6.48
C SER A 177 21.67 17.55 -6.60
N TYR A 178 20.98 17.56 -5.46
CA TYR A 178 19.53 17.62 -5.40
C TYR A 178 19.05 18.71 -4.45
N THR A 179 17.96 19.36 -4.84
CA THR A 179 17.16 20.25 -4.00
C THR A 179 15.68 19.97 -4.23
N VAL A 180 14.85 20.30 -3.24
CA VAL A 180 13.40 20.14 -3.30
C VAL A 180 12.70 21.43 -2.88
N ALA A 181 11.64 21.83 -3.57
CA ALA A 181 10.77 22.94 -3.18
C ALA A 181 9.32 22.45 -3.03
N ALA A 182 8.60 22.96 -2.04
CA ALA A 182 7.17 22.71 -1.88
C ALA A 182 6.36 23.60 -2.83
N GLN A 183 5.23 23.10 -3.32
CA GLN A 183 4.24 23.81 -4.15
C GLN A 183 2.85 23.73 -3.52
N ASN A 184 2.03 24.78 -3.64
CA ASN A 184 0.63 24.79 -3.17
C ASN A 184 -0.43 24.50 -4.27
N ALA A 185 -0.01 24.36 -5.53
CA ALA A 185 -0.88 24.02 -6.64
C ALA A 185 -0.08 23.36 -7.78
N ASN A 186 -0.76 22.56 -8.62
CA ASN A 186 -0.17 21.94 -9.81
C ASN A 186 -0.37 22.77 -11.09
N SER A 187 -1.02 23.93 -10.99
CA SER A 187 -1.31 24.85 -12.08
C SER A 187 -1.37 26.29 -11.57
N SER A 188 -1.17 27.24 -12.48
CA SER A 188 -1.00 28.67 -12.15
C SER A 188 -2.24 29.28 -11.47
N PRO A 189 -2.09 30.16 -10.45
CA PRO A 189 -0.82 30.62 -9.86
C PRO A 189 -0.24 29.60 -8.86
N ILE A 190 1.02 29.21 -9.09
CA ILE A 190 1.79 28.34 -8.19
C ILE A 190 2.65 29.21 -7.27
N ILE A 191 2.58 28.97 -5.96
CA ILE A 191 3.53 29.49 -4.98
C ILE A 191 4.52 28.36 -4.68
N THR A 192 5.82 28.65 -4.81
CA THR A 192 6.91 27.75 -4.45
C THR A 192 7.56 28.19 -3.14
N SER A 193 8.03 27.23 -2.33
CA SER A 193 8.97 27.53 -1.24
C SER A 193 10.34 27.92 -1.80
N PRO A 194 11.23 28.53 -1.00
CA PRO A 194 12.66 28.41 -1.24
C PRO A 194 13.05 26.92 -1.37
N GLN A 195 14.05 26.63 -2.21
CA GLN A 195 14.59 25.28 -2.31
C GLN A 195 15.25 24.85 -0.99
N SER A 196 15.23 23.54 -0.71
CA SER A 196 15.98 22.92 0.37
C SER A 196 17.47 23.24 0.29
N ALA A 197 18.19 23.07 1.40
CA ALA A 197 19.65 22.95 1.33
C ALA A 197 20.04 21.85 0.33
N SER A 198 21.04 22.12 -0.52
CA SER A 198 21.50 21.16 -1.52
C SER A 198 22.14 19.94 -0.86
N LYS A 199 21.79 18.75 -1.36
CA LYS A 199 22.34 17.47 -0.92
C LYS A 199 22.97 16.76 -2.11
N ASN A 200 24.23 16.37 -1.96
CA ASN A 200 24.92 15.55 -2.94
C ASN A 200 24.59 14.06 -2.71
N CYS A 201 24.49 13.33 -3.81
CA CYS A 201 24.40 11.88 -3.85
C CYS A 201 25.32 11.38 -4.95
N THR A 202 26.21 10.45 -4.59
CA THR A 202 27.10 9.76 -5.52
C THR A 202 26.67 8.30 -5.54
N PRO A 203 25.88 7.85 -6.53
CA PRO A 203 25.58 6.44 -6.73
C PRO A 203 26.88 5.65 -6.79
N ASN A 204 27.07 4.72 -5.86
CA ASN A 204 28.31 3.97 -5.78
C ASN A 204 28.21 2.70 -6.64
N GLY A 205 29.16 2.54 -7.57
CA GLY A 205 29.26 1.38 -8.45
C GLY A 205 29.90 0.16 -7.81
N THR A 206 30.39 0.30 -6.59
CA THR A 206 31.09 -0.72 -5.82
C THR A 206 30.25 -1.10 -4.62
N THR A 207 29.86 -2.37 -4.59
CA THR A 207 29.17 -3.07 -3.49
C THR A 207 27.94 -2.36 -2.91
N ASN A 208 26.78 -2.92 -3.21
CA ASN A 208 25.69 -3.07 -2.24
C ASN A 208 26.31 -3.31 -0.83
N PRO A 209 25.87 -2.67 0.27
CA PRO A 209 26.51 -2.81 1.60
C PRO A 209 26.61 -4.25 2.12
N THR A 210 25.92 -5.16 1.43
CA THR A 210 25.71 -6.58 1.66
C THR A 210 26.55 -7.49 0.75
N GLY A 211 27.26 -6.91 -0.22
CA GLY A 211 27.93 -7.62 -1.33
C GLY A 211 27.01 -8.11 -2.46
N PHE A 212 25.69 -8.03 -2.31
CA PHE A 212 24.74 -8.64 -3.25
C PHE A 212 24.69 -7.96 -4.62
N VAL A 213 24.57 -8.73 -5.69
CA VAL A 213 24.60 -8.22 -7.09
C VAL A 213 23.28 -7.58 -7.58
N VAL A 214 22.20 -7.67 -6.81
CA VAL A 214 20.91 -7.03 -7.11
C VAL A 214 20.66 -5.92 -6.09
N SER A 215 20.52 -4.67 -6.54
CA SER A 215 20.16 -3.55 -5.68
C SER A 215 18.68 -3.61 -5.24
N GLN A 216 18.33 -2.90 -4.16
CA GLN A 216 16.94 -2.76 -3.72
C GLN A 216 16.03 -2.15 -4.81
N ALA A 217 16.56 -1.21 -5.61
CA ALA A 217 15.81 -0.62 -6.72
C ALA A 217 15.52 -1.64 -7.82
N GLN A 218 16.51 -2.45 -8.21
CA GLN A 218 16.31 -3.54 -9.17
C GLN A 218 15.35 -4.61 -8.63
N PHE A 219 15.44 -4.98 -7.34
CA PHE A 219 14.49 -5.89 -6.71
C PHE A 219 13.05 -5.33 -6.73
N ASN A 220 12.88 -4.02 -6.44
CA ASN A 220 11.58 -3.36 -6.57
C ASN A 220 11.08 -3.33 -8.04
N GLN A 221 11.97 -3.19 -9.02
CA GLN A 221 11.61 -3.22 -10.45
C GLN A 221 11.21 -4.62 -10.92
N MET A 222 11.86 -5.67 -10.41
CA MET A 222 11.52 -7.07 -10.66
C MET A 222 10.17 -7.45 -10.01
N PHE A 223 9.87 -6.89 -8.84
CA PHE A 223 8.72 -7.24 -8.01
C PHE A 223 7.94 -5.99 -7.52
N PRO A 224 7.27 -5.26 -8.44
CA PRO A 224 6.61 -3.99 -8.11
C PRO A 224 5.34 -4.17 -7.27
N ASN A 225 4.61 -5.27 -7.47
CA ASN A 225 3.31 -5.55 -6.84
C ASN A 225 3.37 -6.65 -5.76
N ARG A 226 4.58 -6.95 -5.25
CA ARG A 226 4.77 -8.03 -4.27
C ARG A 226 4.04 -7.76 -2.95
N ASN A 227 3.74 -8.83 -2.24
CA ASN A 227 3.32 -8.79 -0.85
C ASN A 227 4.42 -8.15 0.03
N SER A 228 4.03 -7.31 0.99
CA SER A 228 4.93 -6.60 1.90
C SER A 228 5.77 -7.54 2.78
N PHE A 229 5.33 -8.79 2.97
CA PHE A 229 6.11 -9.87 3.58
C PHE A 229 7.49 -10.04 2.92
N TYR A 230 7.55 -10.00 1.58
CA TYR A 230 8.79 -10.22 0.84
C TYR A 230 9.66 -8.95 0.79
N THR A 231 10.33 -8.68 1.91
CA THR A 231 11.26 -7.57 2.04
C THR A 231 12.61 -7.86 1.37
N TYR A 232 13.21 -6.84 0.76
CA TYR A 232 14.58 -6.90 0.23
C TYR A 232 15.61 -7.14 1.35
N SER A 233 15.38 -6.54 2.53
CA SER A 233 16.19 -6.78 3.73
C SER A 233 16.12 -8.25 4.20
N GLY A 234 14.96 -8.89 4.10
CA GLY A 234 14.81 -10.33 4.39
C GLY A 234 15.65 -11.21 3.46
N LEU A 235 15.65 -10.91 2.15
CA LEU A 235 16.50 -11.60 1.17
C LEU A 235 17.98 -11.40 1.50
N VAL A 236 18.39 -10.15 1.67
CA VAL A 236 19.75 -9.77 2.07
C VAL A 236 20.22 -10.51 3.33
N ALA A 237 19.39 -10.58 4.37
CA ALA A 237 19.72 -11.24 5.63
C ALA A 237 19.84 -12.78 5.49
N ALA A 238 19.25 -13.37 4.45
CA ALA A 238 19.36 -14.79 4.16
C ALA A 238 20.64 -15.17 3.39
N LEU A 239 21.23 -14.24 2.62
CA LEU A 239 22.41 -14.51 1.77
C LEU A 239 23.60 -15.10 2.54
N SER A 240 23.82 -14.65 3.78
CA SER A 240 24.89 -15.14 4.65
C SER A 240 24.78 -16.63 5.00
N SER A 241 23.60 -17.24 4.83
CA SER A 241 23.39 -18.67 5.04
C SER A 241 23.95 -19.53 3.90
N PHE A 242 24.19 -18.94 2.71
CA PHE A 242 24.76 -19.64 1.55
C PHE A 242 25.81 -18.77 0.83
N PRO A 243 27.03 -18.60 1.38
CA PRO A 243 28.02 -17.63 0.90
C PRO A 243 28.53 -17.79 -0.55
N ALA A 244 28.24 -18.91 -1.21
CA ALA A 244 28.54 -19.16 -2.63
C ALA A 244 27.49 -18.56 -3.58
N PHE A 245 26.23 -18.42 -3.13
CA PHE A 245 25.13 -17.91 -3.94
C PHE A 245 25.43 -16.48 -4.40
N THR A 246 25.46 -16.25 -5.71
CA THR A 246 25.80 -14.98 -6.35
C THR A 246 27.19 -14.43 -6.00
N ASN A 247 28.09 -15.30 -5.54
CA ASN A 247 29.47 -14.95 -5.19
C ASN A 247 30.52 -15.82 -5.93
N THR A 248 30.09 -16.81 -6.72
CA THR A 248 30.96 -17.69 -7.51
C THR A 248 31.03 -17.25 -8.97
N GLY A 249 32.22 -17.33 -9.57
CA GLY A 249 32.46 -16.95 -10.97
C GLY A 249 32.59 -15.44 -11.21
N SER A 250 32.49 -15.02 -12.48
CA SER A 250 32.53 -13.60 -12.86
C SER A 250 31.25 -12.87 -12.48
N ASP A 251 31.27 -11.54 -12.43
CA ASP A 251 30.08 -10.75 -12.09
C ASP A 251 28.91 -10.98 -13.07
N THR A 252 29.19 -11.37 -14.31
CA THR A 252 28.18 -11.85 -15.27
C THR A 252 27.50 -13.14 -14.79
N ILE A 253 28.27 -14.11 -14.27
CA ILE A 253 27.73 -15.36 -13.71
C ILE A 253 26.92 -15.06 -12.44
N LYS A 254 27.47 -14.27 -11.51
CA LYS A 254 26.78 -13.88 -10.26
C LYS A 254 25.43 -13.22 -10.52
N LYS A 255 25.39 -12.24 -11.43
CA LYS A 255 24.14 -11.56 -11.85
C LYS A 255 23.19 -12.51 -12.57
N ARG A 256 23.69 -13.38 -13.45
CA ARG A 256 22.87 -14.39 -14.12
C ARG A 256 22.23 -15.35 -13.13
N GLU A 257 22.97 -15.79 -12.11
CA GLU A 257 22.44 -16.63 -11.04
C GLU A 257 21.34 -15.90 -10.26
N ALA A 258 21.56 -14.63 -9.89
CA ALA A 258 20.56 -13.83 -9.20
C ALA A 258 19.26 -13.69 -10.03
N ALA A 259 19.39 -13.40 -11.34
CA ALA A 259 18.25 -13.34 -12.25
C ALA A 259 17.54 -14.70 -12.41
N ALA A 260 18.30 -15.80 -12.46
CA ALA A 260 17.76 -17.15 -12.60
C ALA A 260 16.99 -17.61 -11.34
N PHE A 261 17.54 -17.32 -10.15
CA PHE A 261 16.88 -17.56 -8.87
C PHE A 261 15.59 -16.75 -8.77
N LEU A 262 15.67 -15.43 -8.96
CA LEU A 262 14.51 -14.54 -8.84
C LEU A 262 13.46 -14.83 -9.94
N GLY A 263 13.86 -15.22 -11.15
CA GLY A 263 12.95 -15.60 -12.23
C GLY A 263 12.14 -16.85 -11.93
N ASN A 264 12.74 -17.86 -11.29
CA ASN A 264 12.01 -19.02 -10.78
C ASN A 264 11.10 -18.65 -9.60
N VAL A 265 11.58 -17.85 -8.65
CA VAL A 265 10.78 -17.33 -7.54
C VAL A 265 9.53 -16.58 -8.04
N ALA A 266 9.63 -15.82 -9.13
CA ALA A 266 8.50 -15.14 -9.76
C ALA A 266 7.43 -16.13 -10.27
N GLN A 267 7.84 -17.27 -10.83
CA GLN A 267 6.93 -18.33 -11.25
C GLN A 267 6.24 -19.00 -10.07
N GLU A 268 6.97 -19.37 -9.01
CA GLU A 268 6.39 -20.08 -7.86
C GLU A 268 5.35 -19.25 -7.08
N THR A 269 5.55 -17.93 -7.00
CA THR A 269 4.81 -17.06 -6.07
C THR A 269 3.93 -16.01 -6.75
N GLY A 270 3.76 -16.09 -8.08
CA GLY A 270 3.04 -15.07 -8.85
C GLY A 270 3.67 -13.69 -8.72
N HIS A 271 4.99 -13.58 -8.90
CA HIS A 271 5.79 -12.37 -8.64
C HIS A 271 5.75 -11.89 -7.17
N LEU A 272 5.96 -12.82 -6.23
CA LEU A 272 5.97 -12.57 -4.79
C LEU A 272 4.64 -12.00 -4.25
N GLN A 273 3.51 -12.27 -4.90
CA GLN A 273 2.18 -11.90 -4.39
C GLN A 273 1.67 -12.91 -3.34
N TYR A 274 2.00 -14.18 -3.51
CA TYR A 274 1.54 -15.26 -2.65
C TYR A 274 2.63 -15.71 -1.67
N ILE A 275 2.27 -15.79 -0.38
CA ILE A 275 3.14 -16.29 0.72
C ILE A 275 2.97 -17.80 0.89
N VAL A 276 1.77 -18.29 0.59
CA VAL A 276 1.34 -19.69 0.74
C VAL A 276 0.64 -20.14 -0.53
N GLU A 277 0.63 -21.45 -0.74
CA GLU A 277 -0.12 -22.11 -1.82
C GLU A 277 -1.60 -21.73 -1.79
N ILE A 278 -2.16 -21.41 -2.96
CA ILE A 278 -3.54 -20.90 -3.09
C ILE A 278 -4.57 -22.04 -3.00
N ASP A 279 -4.23 -23.22 -3.53
CA ASP A 279 -5.15 -24.37 -3.56
C ASP A 279 -5.14 -25.12 -2.22
N THR A 280 -5.99 -24.66 -1.30
CA THR A 280 -6.11 -25.24 0.04
C THR A 280 -6.57 -26.69 0.05
N ASN A 281 -7.12 -27.22 -1.06
CA ASN A 281 -7.52 -28.63 -1.17
C ASN A 281 -6.31 -29.58 -1.10
N ASN A 282 -5.13 -29.14 -1.56
CA ASN A 282 -3.92 -29.95 -1.57
C ASN A 282 -3.22 -29.99 -0.20
N TYR A 283 -3.57 -29.09 0.72
CA TYR A 283 -2.84 -28.93 1.99
C TYR A 283 -2.66 -30.24 2.81
N PRO A 284 -3.65 -31.15 2.88
CA PRO A 284 -3.48 -32.44 3.57
C PRO A 284 -2.53 -33.42 2.86
N LEU A 285 -2.28 -33.26 1.56
CA LEU A 285 -1.52 -34.20 0.74
C LEU A 285 -0.02 -34.19 1.07
N TYR A 286 0.52 -33.05 1.50
CA TYR A 286 1.97 -32.82 1.70
C TYR A 286 2.57 -33.49 2.95
N CYS A 287 1.87 -34.48 3.53
CA CYS A 287 2.39 -35.35 4.57
C CYS A 287 2.69 -36.75 3.98
N ALA A 288 3.92 -36.95 3.51
CA ALA A 288 4.39 -38.26 3.07
C ALA A 288 4.88 -39.11 4.26
N SER A 289 4.68 -40.43 4.19
CA SER A 289 5.31 -41.36 5.11
C SER A 289 6.84 -41.29 4.95
N ASN A 290 7.53 -40.74 5.95
CA ASN A 290 8.98 -40.61 5.97
C ASN A 290 9.49 -40.81 7.39
N ALA A 291 10.38 -41.79 7.59
CA ALA A 291 10.89 -42.15 8.92
C ALA A 291 11.90 -41.15 9.49
N GLN A 292 12.62 -40.41 8.63
CA GLN A 292 13.61 -39.41 9.04
C GLN A 292 12.94 -38.08 9.40
N TYR A 293 11.86 -37.73 8.68
CA TYR A 293 11.12 -36.48 8.84
C TYR A 293 9.61 -36.75 8.97
N PRO A 294 9.16 -37.42 10.05
CA PRO A 294 7.74 -37.71 10.26
C PRO A 294 6.95 -36.41 10.44
N CYS A 295 5.72 -36.38 9.95
CA CYS A 295 4.83 -35.23 10.09
C CYS A 295 4.56 -34.95 11.57
N ALA A 296 4.79 -33.70 12.00
CA ALA A 296 4.48 -33.27 13.35
C ALA A 296 2.94 -33.20 13.55
N PRO A 297 2.41 -33.64 14.71
CA PRO A 297 0.97 -33.60 14.98
C PRO A 297 0.37 -32.20 14.78
N GLY A 298 -0.71 -32.12 14.01
CA GLY A 298 -1.41 -30.86 13.73
C GLY A 298 -0.68 -29.89 12.79
N LYS A 299 0.43 -30.30 12.14
CA LYS A 299 1.16 -29.48 11.16
C LYS A 299 0.91 -29.91 9.72
N GLN A 300 0.97 -28.93 8.81
CA GLN A 300 0.78 -29.10 7.37
C GLN A 300 1.95 -28.49 6.59
N TYR A 301 2.33 -29.14 5.50
CA TYR A 301 3.55 -28.84 4.74
C TYR A 301 3.28 -28.44 3.29
N TYR A 302 2.15 -27.76 3.05
CA TYR A 302 1.84 -27.10 1.78
C TYR A 302 2.87 -26.03 1.41
N GLY A 303 2.82 -25.57 0.16
CA GLY A 303 3.78 -24.61 -0.38
C GLY A 303 3.82 -23.31 0.42
N ARG A 304 5.01 -22.89 0.87
CA ARG A 304 5.25 -21.59 1.51
C ARG A 304 6.52 -20.91 0.98
N GLY A 305 6.52 -19.59 0.95
CA GLY A 305 7.70 -18.77 0.68
C GLY A 305 8.18 -18.77 -0.77
N PRO A 306 9.37 -18.20 -1.06
CA PRO A 306 9.80 -17.86 -2.42
C PRO A 306 9.94 -19.04 -3.39
N ILE A 307 10.13 -20.26 -2.88
CA ILE A 307 10.26 -21.49 -3.67
C ILE A 307 9.05 -22.42 -3.49
N GLN A 308 7.97 -21.94 -2.84
CA GLN A 308 6.81 -22.75 -2.45
C GLN A 308 7.21 -24.08 -1.78
N LEU A 309 8.07 -24.00 -0.76
CA LEU A 309 8.59 -25.16 -0.03
C LEU A 309 7.43 -26.05 0.42
N SER A 310 7.43 -27.30 -0.05
CA SER A 310 6.34 -28.26 0.11
C SER A 310 6.88 -29.61 0.57
N TRP A 311 6.06 -30.41 1.26
CA TRP A 311 6.36 -31.73 1.85
C TRP A 311 7.18 -31.76 3.14
N ASN A 312 6.72 -32.55 4.11
CA ASN A 312 7.36 -32.78 5.41
C ASN A 312 8.87 -33.08 5.34
N TYR A 313 9.31 -33.89 4.38
CA TYR A 313 10.73 -34.22 4.22
C TYR A 313 11.58 -33.04 3.75
N ASN A 314 11.04 -32.12 2.94
CA ASN A 314 11.76 -30.91 2.54
C ASN A 314 11.80 -29.89 3.68
N TYR A 315 10.72 -29.72 4.43
CA TYR A 315 10.73 -28.89 5.65
C TYR A 315 11.70 -29.44 6.71
N GLY A 316 11.76 -30.77 6.87
CA GLY A 316 12.72 -31.45 7.75
C GLY A 316 14.17 -31.22 7.31
N ALA A 317 14.49 -31.46 6.03
CA ALA A 317 15.83 -31.27 5.50
C ALA A 317 16.29 -29.80 5.51
N ALA A 318 15.41 -28.86 5.14
CA ALA A 318 15.67 -27.42 5.22
C ALA A 318 15.87 -26.98 6.68
N GLY A 319 15.02 -27.44 7.60
CA GLY A 319 15.14 -27.13 9.02
C GLY A 319 16.46 -27.63 9.61
N ALA A 320 16.85 -28.87 9.31
CA ALA A 320 18.12 -29.44 9.73
C ALA A 320 19.33 -28.66 9.18
N ALA A 321 19.32 -28.29 7.89
CA ALA A 321 20.41 -27.54 7.26
C ALA A 321 20.53 -26.08 7.76
N LEU A 322 19.41 -25.47 8.15
CA LEU A 322 19.34 -24.06 8.59
C LEU A 322 19.39 -23.86 10.11
N GLY A 323 19.35 -24.95 10.89
CA GLY A 323 19.22 -24.88 12.36
C GLY A 323 17.86 -24.34 12.81
N LEU A 324 16.80 -24.58 12.04
CA LEU A 324 15.45 -24.03 12.25
C LEU A 324 14.43 -25.16 12.49
N PRO A 325 13.42 -24.95 13.36
CA PRO A 325 12.44 -25.99 13.70
C PRO A 325 11.35 -26.14 12.64
N LEU A 326 11.70 -26.23 11.35
CA LEU A 326 10.74 -26.18 10.24
C LEU A 326 9.86 -27.43 10.12
N LEU A 327 10.28 -28.58 10.67
CA LEU A 327 9.43 -29.77 10.74
C LEU A 327 8.32 -29.63 11.79
N SER A 328 8.63 -29.10 12.98
CA SER A 328 7.68 -28.91 14.08
C SER A 328 6.94 -27.57 14.04
N ASN A 329 7.47 -26.59 13.30
CA ASN A 329 6.89 -25.27 13.08
C ASN A 329 7.09 -24.80 11.62
N PRO A 330 6.44 -25.45 10.63
CA PRO A 330 6.54 -25.09 9.21
C PRO A 330 6.00 -23.68 8.91
N ASP A 331 5.14 -23.14 9.76
CA ASP A 331 4.51 -21.84 9.60
C ASP A 331 5.51 -20.67 9.64
N LEU A 332 6.71 -20.88 10.20
CA LEU A 332 7.80 -19.89 10.16
C LEU A 332 8.15 -19.43 8.74
N VAL A 333 8.03 -20.32 7.74
CA VAL A 333 8.31 -20.01 6.32
C VAL A 333 7.29 -18.99 5.75
N ALA A 334 6.14 -18.81 6.39
CA ALA A 334 5.12 -17.81 6.05
C ALA A 334 5.03 -16.64 7.06
N GLN A 335 5.82 -16.66 8.14
CA GLN A 335 5.77 -15.67 9.22
C GLN A 335 7.05 -14.83 9.33
N ASP A 336 8.21 -15.39 8.97
CA ASP A 336 9.49 -14.69 8.94
C ASP A 336 10.04 -14.66 7.50
N ALA A 337 10.20 -13.46 6.96
CA ALA A 337 10.68 -13.24 5.60
C ALA A 337 12.12 -13.76 5.38
N SER A 338 13.01 -13.63 6.38
CA SER A 338 14.38 -14.14 6.28
C SER A 338 14.40 -15.67 6.31
N VAL A 339 13.57 -16.31 7.13
CA VAL A 339 13.39 -17.78 7.11
C VAL A 339 12.89 -18.23 5.74
N ALA A 340 11.88 -17.54 5.18
CA ALA A 340 11.36 -17.84 3.86
C ALA A 340 12.46 -17.79 2.78
N TRP A 341 13.25 -16.71 2.73
CA TRP A 341 14.38 -16.58 1.81
C TRP A 341 15.48 -17.62 2.06
N LYS A 342 15.79 -17.97 3.32
CA LYS A 342 16.75 -19.04 3.64
C LYS A 342 16.30 -20.39 3.08
N THR A 343 15.01 -20.74 3.12
CA THR A 343 14.53 -22.00 2.53
C THR A 343 14.65 -22.03 1.01
N ALA A 344 14.42 -20.90 0.34
CA ALA A 344 14.59 -20.80 -1.11
C ALA A 344 16.06 -20.91 -1.53
N LEU A 345 16.98 -20.24 -0.82
CA LEU A 345 18.42 -20.35 -1.04
C LEU A 345 18.95 -21.76 -0.73
N TRP A 346 18.45 -22.39 0.34
CA TRP A 346 18.75 -23.78 0.67
C TRP A 346 18.41 -24.72 -0.50
N PHE A 347 17.20 -24.59 -1.05
CA PHE A 347 16.80 -25.41 -2.19
C PHE A 347 17.70 -25.17 -3.39
N TRP A 348 17.89 -23.89 -3.76
CA TRP A 348 18.69 -23.48 -4.92
C TRP A 348 20.15 -23.98 -4.90
N VAL A 349 20.79 -23.95 -3.73
CA VAL A 349 22.22 -24.24 -3.58
C VAL A 349 22.48 -25.73 -3.29
N THR A 350 21.55 -26.42 -2.62
CA THR A 350 21.82 -27.77 -2.07
C THR A 350 20.98 -28.90 -2.67
N GLN A 351 19.85 -28.62 -3.30
CA GLN A 351 18.93 -29.66 -3.78
C GLN A 351 19.04 -29.86 -5.29
N THR A 352 19.00 -31.12 -5.73
CA THR A 352 18.89 -31.48 -7.16
C THR A 352 17.44 -31.68 -7.61
N GLY A 353 16.50 -31.85 -6.67
CA GLY A 353 15.08 -32.03 -6.93
C GLY A 353 14.81 -33.11 -7.99
N ALA A 354 14.15 -32.75 -9.08
CA ALA A 354 13.88 -33.66 -10.22
C ALA A 354 14.98 -33.66 -11.30
N GLY A 355 16.06 -32.91 -11.09
CA GLY A 355 17.24 -32.83 -11.97
C GLY A 355 18.44 -33.63 -11.45
N SER A 356 19.59 -33.44 -12.10
CA SER A 356 20.86 -34.14 -11.81
C SER A 356 21.92 -33.26 -11.14
N MET A 357 21.64 -31.97 -10.96
CA MET A 357 22.54 -30.98 -10.36
C MET A 357 21.73 -29.93 -9.59
N THR A 358 22.38 -29.09 -8.79
CA THR A 358 21.68 -27.96 -8.13
C THR A 358 21.53 -26.78 -9.08
N SER A 359 20.53 -25.93 -8.86
CA SER A 359 20.32 -24.73 -9.67
C SER A 359 21.51 -23.76 -9.61
N HIS A 360 22.20 -23.68 -8.48
CA HIS A 360 23.49 -22.98 -8.35
C HIS A 360 24.53 -23.52 -9.34
N SER A 361 24.78 -24.84 -9.32
CA SER A 361 25.73 -25.48 -10.24
C SER A 361 25.32 -25.35 -11.71
N ALA A 362 24.02 -25.41 -12.03
CA ALA A 362 23.52 -25.25 -13.39
C ALA A 362 23.89 -23.90 -14.01
N ILE A 363 23.84 -22.81 -13.24
CA ILE A 363 24.23 -21.48 -13.72
C ILE A 363 25.74 -21.27 -13.64
N VAL A 364 26.40 -21.65 -12.55
CA VAL A 364 27.83 -21.44 -12.33
C VAL A 364 28.68 -22.22 -13.34
N ASN A 365 28.32 -23.47 -13.63
CA ASN A 365 29.04 -24.32 -14.58
C ASN A 365 28.58 -24.14 -16.04
N GLY A 366 27.61 -23.25 -16.28
CA GLY A 366 27.12 -22.94 -17.64
C GLY A 366 26.28 -24.03 -18.30
N ALA A 367 25.68 -24.94 -17.53
CA ALA A 367 24.80 -25.99 -18.07
C ALA A 367 23.53 -25.41 -18.72
N GLY A 368 22.95 -24.37 -18.11
CA GLY A 368 21.81 -23.63 -18.65
C GLY A 368 20.76 -23.27 -17.62
N PHE A 369 19.88 -22.33 -17.97
CA PHE A 369 18.72 -22.00 -17.14
C PHE A 369 17.69 -23.14 -17.10
N GLY A 370 17.56 -23.93 -18.18
CA GLY A 370 16.66 -25.07 -18.25
C GLY A 370 16.91 -26.13 -17.18
N GLU A 371 18.16 -26.35 -16.77
CA GLU A 371 18.48 -27.28 -15.68
C GLU A 371 18.07 -26.74 -14.30
N THR A 372 17.92 -25.42 -14.12
CA THR A 372 17.29 -24.86 -12.91
C THR A 372 15.79 -25.16 -12.87
N ILE A 373 15.11 -25.12 -14.02
CA ILE A 373 13.70 -25.52 -14.15
C ILE A 373 13.56 -27.02 -13.87
N ARG A 374 14.45 -27.84 -14.44
CA ARG A 374 14.48 -29.30 -14.21
C ARG A 374 14.69 -29.64 -12.74
N THR A 375 15.59 -28.93 -12.07
CA THR A 375 15.84 -29.05 -10.63
C THR A 375 14.56 -28.77 -9.83
N ILE A 376 13.89 -27.66 -10.12
CA ILE A 376 12.75 -27.18 -9.30
C ILE A 376 11.47 -27.98 -9.55
N ASN A 377 11.07 -28.21 -10.81
CA ASN A 377 9.81 -28.86 -11.14
C ASN A 377 9.87 -29.74 -12.41
N GLY A 378 11.05 -30.32 -12.70
CA GLY A 378 11.30 -31.00 -13.97
C GLY A 378 10.44 -32.21 -14.27
N SER A 379 9.90 -32.88 -13.25
CA SER A 379 8.97 -33.99 -13.38
C SER A 379 7.57 -33.58 -13.85
N GLN A 380 7.22 -32.28 -13.74
CA GLN A 380 5.92 -31.74 -14.13
C GLN A 380 6.01 -30.81 -15.36
N GLU A 381 7.17 -30.19 -15.61
CA GLU A 381 7.29 -29.12 -16.61
C GLU A 381 8.14 -29.48 -17.83
N CYS A 382 9.28 -30.14 -17.63
CA CYS A 382 10.26 -30.40 -18.69
C CYS A 382 9.83 -31.51 -19.67
N ASN A 383 10.63 -31.71 -20.71
CA ASN A 383 10.47 -32.73 -21.75
C ASN A 383 9.12 -32.63 -22.49
N GLY A 384 8.59 -31.40 -22.61
CA GLY A 384 7.31 -31.11 -23.25
C GLY A 384 6.08 -31.26 -22.36
N ALA A 385 6.21 -31.55 -21.06
CA ALA A 385 5.07 -31.73 -20.17
C ALA A 385 4.26 -30.45 -19.94
N ARG A 386 4.93 -29.31 -19.66
CA ARG A 386 4.30 -27.98 -19.61
C ARG A 386 5.16 -26.88 -20.24
N PRO A 387 5.18 -26.78 -21.59
CA PRO A 387 5.95 -25.76 -22.30
C PRO A 387 5.55 -24.33 -21.92
N ASP A 388 4.30 -24.11 -21.50
CA ASP A 388 3.79 -22.81 -21.04
C ASP A 388 4.45 -22.36 -19.72
N ALA A 389 4.59 -23.27 -18.75
CA ALA A 389 5.28 -23.00 -17.49
C ALA A 389 6.78 -22.75 -17.71
N VAL A 390 7.43 -23.57 -18.54
CA VAL A 390 8.84 -23.39 -18.94
C VAL A 390 9.04 -22.02 -19.60
N ASN A 391 8.18 -21.64 -20.55
CA ASN A 391 8.27 -20.35 -21.23
C ASN A 391 8.05 -19.15 -20.30
N ASN A 392 7.17 -19.26 -19.30
CA ASN A 392 6.99 -18.21 -18.30
C ASN A 392 8.26 -18.00 -17.45
N ARG A 393 8.88 -19.09 -16.96
CA ARG A 393 10.18 -19.02 -16.24
C ARG A 393 11.26 -18.37 -17.09
N VAL A 394 11.37 -18.76 -18.36
CA VAL A 394 12.34 -18.17 -19.32
C VAL A 394 12.08 -16.69 -19.54
N SER A 395 10.81 -16.27 -19.63
CA SER A 395 10.42 -14.87 -19.77
C SER A 395 10.82 -14.04 -18.54
N TYR A 396 10.53 -14.52 -17.32
CA TYR A 396 10.91 -13.84 -16.07
C TYR A 396 12.43 -13.75 -15.91
N PHE A 397 13.15 -14.85 -16.16
CA PHE A 397 14.62 -14.86 -16.16
C PHE A 397 15.19 -13.86 -17.18
N THR A 398 14.67 -13.83 -18.41
CA THR A 398 15.15 -12.92 -19.46
C THR A 398 14.93 -11.45 -19.08
N ASN A 399 13.74 -11.12 -18.55
CA ASN A 399 13.46 -9.78 -18.04
C ASN A 399 14.43 -9.40 -16.91
N PHE A 400 14.64 -10.29 -15.93
CA PHE A 400 15.49 -9.99 -14.78
C PHE A 400 16.98 -9.93 -15.15
N ALA A 401 17.43 -10.73 -16.11
CA ALA A 401 18.78 -10.63 -16.69
C ALA A 401 19.00 -9.28 -17.39
N ASN A 402 17.99 -8.77 -18.12
CA ASN A 402 18.01 -7.44 -18.71
C ASN A 402 18.10 -6.32 -17.64
N ILE A 403 17.32 -6.41 -16.54
CA ILE A 403 17.38 -5.46 -15.41
C ILE A 403 18.78 -5.43 -14.74
N LEU A 404 19.51 -6.54 -14.76
CA LEU A 404 20.89 -6.63 -14.23
C LEU A 404 21.97 -6.29 -15.28
N GLY A 405 21.58 -6.11 -16.54
CA GLY A 405 22.48 -5.81 -17.66
C GLY A 405 23.38 -6.98 -18.06
N VAL A 406 22.85 -8.21 -18.09
CA VAL A 406 23.61 -9.43 -18.46
C VAL A 406 22.87 -10.32 -19.45
N SER A 407 23.62 -11.03 -20.29
CA SER A 407 23.07 -12.07 -21.17
C SER A 407 22.62 -13.30 -20.38
N THR A 408 21.46 -13.84 -20.74
CA THR A 408 20.86 -15.08 -20.22
C THR A 408 21.74 -16.32 -20.44
N GLY A 409 22.61 -16.31 -21.46
CA GLY A 409 23.35 -17.51 -21.89
C GLY A 409 22.49 -18.43 -22.76
N ASN A 410 22.90 -19.70 -22.85
CA ASN A 410 22.27 -20.72 -23.69
C ASN A 410 21.43 -21.71 -22.84
N ASN A 411 20.79 -22.68 -23.50
CA ASN A 411 20.05 -23.78 -22.87
C ASN A 411 18.99 -23.27 -21.86
N LEU A 412 18.08 -22.43 -22.35
CA LEU A 412 17.10 -21.74 -21.50
C LEU A 412 15.91 -22.63 -21.11
N THR A 413 15.54 -23.57 -21.96
CA THR A 413 14.39 -24.46 -21.79
C THR A 413 14.82 -25.86 -21.33
N CYS A 414 13.85 -26.61 -20.80
CA CYS A 414 13.92 -28.05 -20.59
C CYS A 414 12.65 -28.70 -21.15
#